data_AF-A0A7S0JJR4-F1
#
_entry.id   AF-A0A7S0JJR4-F1
#
_cell.length_a   1.000
_cell.length_b   1.000
_cell.length_c   1.000
_cell.angle_alpha   90.00
_cell.angle_beta   90.00
_cell.angle_gamma   90.00
#
_symmetry.space_group_name_H-M   'P 1'
#
loop_
_entity.id
_entity.type
_entity.pdbx_description
1 polymer ?
#
loop_
_entity_poly.entity_id
_entity_poly.type
_entity_poly.pdbx_seq_one_letter_code
_entity_poly.pdbx_strand_id
1 'polypeptide(L)'
;MLWVAFGLVCLETGVSIPPGQGDIAIYCPVSERVVRIQRPNGEAVYYEGEKGAERMVREELLPDGANTNVMHFQGESGAERRVRVEFSDGVVLYYEGDQGAERLVGTKDKYGIISHYKGNGGAERLVRMHRTDGHVQYYEGDTGAERVVRIQRPNGGVVYYEGEKGAERMVREELLPDGANTNVMHFQGESGAERRVRVEFSDGVVLYYEGDQGAERLVGTKDKYGIISHYKGNGGAERLVRMHRTDGHVQYYEGDTGAERVVRIQ
;
A
#
# COMPACT_ATOMS: atom_id res chain seq x y z
N MET A 1 7.97 24.17 -5.12
CA MET A 1 8.19 23.98 -6.56
C MET A 1 7.01 24.60 -7.29
N LEU A 2 7.24 25.74 -7.91
CA LEU A 2 6.24 26.53 -8.62
C LEU A 2 6.18 25.99 -10.07
N TRP A 3 5.07 25.38 -10.47
CA TRP A 3 4.81 25.13 -11.88
C TRP A 3 4.29 26.43 -12.49
N VAL A 4 5.09 27.05 -13.33
CA VAL A 4 4.69 28.22 -14.13
C VAL A 4 3.99 27.70 -15.37
N ALA A 5 2.66 27.68 -15.35
CA ALA A 5 1.85 27.46 -16.55
C ALA A 5 1.88 28.76 -17.38
N PHE A 6 2.62 28.74 -18.49
CA PHE A 6 2.47 29.73 -19.56
C PHE A 6 1.12 29.50 -20.26
N GLY A 7 0.04 30.03 -19.68
CA GLY A 7 -1.29 30.04 -20.27
C GLY A 7 -1.41 31.20 -21.25
N LEU A 8 -1.27 30.93 -22.55
CA LEU A 8 -1.76 31.83 -23.59
C LEU A 8 -3.29 31.81 -23.52
N VAL A 9 -3.89 32.89 -23.02
CA VAL A 9 -5.35 33.06 -22.98
C VAL A 9 -5.85 33.22 -24.42
N CYS A 10 -6.29 32.14 -25.05
CA CYS A 10 -7.00 32.21 -26.32
C CYS A 10 -8.41 32.73 -26.07
N LEU A 11 -8.73 33.91 -26.61
CA LEU A 11 -10.10 34.43 -26.67
C LEU A 11 -10.91 33.57 -27.66
N GLU A 12 -11.98 32.94 -27.19
CA GLU A 12 -12.87 32.07 -27.98
C GLU A 12 -13.75 32.91 -28.92
N THR A 13 -13.39 33.02 -30.20
CA THR A 13 -14.24 33.71 -31.20
C THR A 13 -14.20 32.96 -32.53
N GLY A 14 -14.99 31.89 -32.63
CA GLY A 14 -15.18 31.15 -33.87
C GLY A 14 -16.10 29.95 -33.65
N VAL A 15 -17.40 30.14 -33.90
CA VAL A 15 -18.44 29.10 -33.83
C VAL A 15 -18.83 28.75 -35.26
N SER A 16 -18.49 27.57 -35.75
CA SER A 16 -19.05 27.05 -37.00
C SER A 16 -20.13 26.04 -36.66
N ILE A 17 -21.38 26.30 -37.05
CA ILE A 17 -22.48 25.35 -36.94
C ILE A 17 -22.60 24.64 -38.29
N PRO A 18 -22.15 23.37 -38.44
CA PRO A 18 -22.47 22.61 -39.63
C PRO A 18 -24.00 22.40 -39.72
N PRO A 19 -24.63 22.51 -40.90
CA PRO A 19 -26.08 22.39 -41.02
C PRO A 19 -26.52 20.93 -40.79
N GLY A 20 -27.30 20.71 -39.73
CA GLY A 20 -27.93 19.42 -39.41
C GLY A 20 -27.68 18.95 -37.97
N GLN A 21 -28.22 19.67 -36.98
CA GLN A 21 -28.29 19.29 -35.55
C GLN A 21 -26.96 18.84 -34.90
N GLY A 22 -25.83 19.12 -35.56
CA GLY A 22 -24.53 18.51 -35.31
C GLY A 22 -23.62 19.39 -34.46
N ASP A 23 -22.65 18.74 -33.85
CA ASP A 23 -21.67 19.28 -32.93
C ASP A 23 -21.20 20.71 -33.23
N ILE A 24 -21.06 21.52 -32.17
CA ILE A 24 -20.54 22.87 -32.25
C ILE A 24 -19.02 22.83 -32.07
N ALA A 25 -18.29 23.05 -33.15
CA ALA A 25 -16.83 23.18 -33.09
C ALA A 25 -16.42 24.62 -32.76
N ILE A 26 -15.55 24.75 -31.78
CA ILE A 26 -14.93 26.00 -31.32
C ILE A 26 -13.46 25.98 -31.74
N TYR A 27 -13.04 27.05 -32.41
CA TYR A 27 -11.70 27.18 -32.98
C TYR A 27 -10.89 28.27 -32.29
N CYS A 28 -9.57 28.11 -32.26
CA CYS A 28 -8.65 29.20 -31.92
C CYS A 28 -8.62 30.21 -33.08
N PRO A 29 -8.92 31.50 -32.86
CA PRO A 29 -9.01 32.47 -33.95
C PRO A 29 -7.68 32.76 -34.65
N VAL A 30 -6.55 32.54 -33.96
CA VAL A 30 -5.20 32.84 -34.49
C VAL A 30 -4.65 31.70 -35.33
N SER A 31 -4.89 30.46 -34.91
CA SER A 31 -4.30 29.26 -35.54
C SER A 31 -5.31 28.43 -36.33
N GLU A 32 -6.60 28.79 -36.28
CA GLU A 32 -7.72 28.06 -36.89
C GLU A 32 -7.78 26.56 -36.52
N ARG A 33 -7.15 26.17 -35.40
CA ARG A 33 -7.19 24.81 -34.88
C ARG A 33 -8.45 24.58 -34.04
N VAL A 34 -8.94 23.35 -34.02
CA VAL A 34 -10.04 22.97 -33.12
C VAL A 34 -9.53 22.95 -31.69
N VAL A 35 -10.25 23.59 -30.77
CA VAL A 35 -9.93 23.57 -29.34
C VAL A 35 -10.98 22.85 -28.52
N ARG A 36 -12.24 22.86 -28.98
CA ARG A 36 -13.36 22.23 -28.29
C ARG A 36 -14.46 21.85 -29.27
N ILE A 37 -15.08 20.71 -29.05
CA ILE A 37 -16.30 20.28 -29.74
C ILE A 37 -17.37 20.07 -28.68
N GLN A 38 -18.50 20.76 -28.81
CA GLN A 38 -19.65 20.64 -27.93
C GLN A 38 -20.75 19.85 -28.64
N ARG A 39 -21.08 18.67 -28.12
CA ARG A 39 -22.11 17.80 -28.67
C ARG A 39 -23.52 18.26 -28.25
N PRO A 40 -24.57 17.92 -29.02
CA PRO A 40 -25.96 18.28 -28.70
C PRO A 40 -26.45 17.74 -27.37
N ASN A 41 -25.90 16.61 -26.93
CA ASN A 41 -26.18 16.01 -25.63
C ASN A 41 -25.44 16.69 -24.48
N GLY A 42 -24.75 17.82 -24.71
CA GLY A 42 -24.02 18.58 -23.68
C GLY A 42 -22.63 18.04 -23.34
N GLU A 43 -22.18 16.95 -23.96
CA GLU A 43 -20.80 16.47 -23.82
C GLU A 43 -19.82 17.42 -24.51
N ALA A 44 -18.61 17.54 -23.97
CA ALA A 44 -17.57 18.38 -24.53
C ALA A 44 -16.25 17.62 -24.71
N VAL A 45 -15.64 17.72 -25.89
CA VAL A 45 -14.32 17.17 -26.18
C VAL A 45 -13.34 18.31 -26.40
N TYR A 46 -12.16 18.24 -25.78
CA TYR A 46 -11.13 19.26 -25.85
C TYR A 46 -9.89 18.74 -26.59
N TYR A 47 -9.28 19.64 -27.36
CA TYR A 47 -8.18 19.33 -28.26
C TYR A 47 -6.98 20.26 -28.07
N GLU A 48 -5.78 19.71 -28.21
CA GLU A 48 -4.51 20.44 -28.23
C GLU A 48 -3.65 20.03 -29.42
N GLY A 49 -2.77 20.89 -29.91
CA GLY A 49 -1.86 20.58 -31.02
C GLY A 49 -1.83 21.68 -32.07
N GLU A 50 -1.10 21.43 -33.16
CA GLU A 50 -1.12 22.30 -34.34
C GLU A 50 -2.35 21.98 -35.22
N LYS A 51 -2.71 22.90 -36.12
CA LYS A 51 -3.82 22.69 -37.06
C LYS A 51 -3.56 21.45 -37.92
N GLY A 52 -4.50 20.50 -37.91
CA GLY A 52 -4.40 19.22 -38.61
C GLY A 52 -3.63 18.13 -37.86
N ALA A 53 -3.10 18.44 -36.67
CA ALA A 53 -2.43 17.50 -35.77
C ALA A 53 -2.99 17.62 -34.35
N GLU A 54 -4.23 18.09 -34.22
CA GLU A 54 -4.92 18.17 -32.94
C GLU A 54 -5.09 16.77 -32.34
N ARG A 55 -4.81 16.65 -31.05
CA ARG A 55 -5.01 15.45 -30.24
C ARG A 55 -6.09 15.69 -29.19
N MET A 56 -6.88 14.66 -28.92
CA MET A 56 -7.85 14.71 -27.82
C MET A 56 -7.12 14.69 -26.48
N VAL A 57 -7.44 15.63 -25.59
CA VAL A 57 -6.82 15.71 -24.25
C VAL A 57 -7.82 15.51 -23.12
N ARG A 58 -9.11 15.78 -23.39
CA ARG A 58 -10.15 15.71 -22.37
C ARG A 58 -11.52 15.49 -22.98
N GLU A 59 -12.34 14.68 -22.34
CA GLU A 59 -13.77 14.52 -22.64
C GLU A 59 -14.56 14.72 -21.34
N GLU A 60 -15.56 15.60 -21.39
CA GLU A 60 -16.53 15.82 -20.33
C GLU A 60 -17.85 15.17 -20.74
N LEU A 61 -18.28 14.15 -20.02
CA LEU A 61 -19.56 13.49 -20.23
C LEU A 61 -20.63 14.07 -19.33
N LEU A 62 -21.82 14.33 -19.89
CA LEU A 62 -22.96 14.77 -19.07
C LEU A 62 -23.39 13.66 -18.10
N PRO A 63 -23.98 14.03 -16.96
CA PRO A 63 -24.52 13.07 -16.01
C PRO A 63 -25.74 12.36 -16.63
N ASP A 64 -25.61 11.08 -16.96
CA ASP A 64 -26.75 10.20 -17.18
C ASP A 64 -27.34 9.76 -15.83
N GLY A 65 -27.85 10.74 -15.07
CA GLY A 65 -28.62 10.46 -13.86
C GLY A 65 -27.83 10.29 -12.56
N ALA A 66 -26.51 10.54 -12.52
CA ALA A 66 -25.80 10.90 -11.28
C ALA A 66 -24.36 11.39 -11.46
N ASN A 67 -23.66 10.99 -12.54
CA ASN A 67 -22.21 11.16 -12.57
C ASN A 67 -21.68 11.91 -13.80
N THR A 68 -21.17 13.12 -13.61
CA THR A 68 -20.31 13.78 -14.60
C THR A 68 -18.95 13.09 -14.54
N ASN A 69 -18.52 12.53 -15.68
CA ASN A 69 -17.22 11.89 -15.79
C ASN A 69 -16.31 12.75 -16.65
N VAL A 70 -15.14 13.11 -16.13
CA VAL A 70 -14.09 13.79 -16.88
C VAL A 70 -13.02 12.77 -17.22
N MET A 71 -12.84 12.49 -18.50
CA MET A 71 -11.76 11.64 -18.99
C MET A 71 -10.60 12.49 -19.47
N HIS A 72 -9.38 12.08 -19.17
CA HIS A 72 -8.16 12.70 -19.66
C HIS A 72 -7.38 11.72 -20.52
N PHE A 73 -6.80 12.27 -21.58
CA PHE A 73 -6.08 11.53 -22.60
C PHE A 73 -4.67 12.08 -22.81
N GLN A 74 -3.77 11.23 -23.27
CA GLN A 74 -2.39 11.58 -23.63
C GLN A 74 -1.98 10.77 -24.86
N GLY A 75 -1.16 11.31 -25.75
CA GLY A 75 -0.65 10.61 -26.92
C GLY A 75 -0.45 11.55 -28.09
N GLU A 76 0.02 11.02 -29.21
CA GLU A 76 0.01 11.72 -30.49
C GLU A 76 -1.40 11.74 -31.08
N SER A 77 -1.65 12.62 -32.07
CA SER A 77 -2.94 12.70 -32.75
C SER A 77 -3.30 11.35 -33.37
N GLY A 78 -4.48 10.82 -33.02
CA GLY A 78 -4.97 9.51 -33.45
C GLY A 78 -4.44 8.32 -32.63
N ALA A 79 -3.47 8.53 -31.75
CA ALA A 79 -2.88 7.52 -30.86
C ALA A 79 -3.12 7.83 -29.37
N GLU A 80 -4.16 8.61 -29.07
CA GLU A 80 -4.46 9.04 -27.72
C GLU A 80 -4.96 7.88 -26.86
N ARG A 81 -4.37 7.74 -25.69
CA ARG A 81 -4.69 6.75 -24.66
C ARG A 81 -5.28 7.40 -23.43
N ARG A 82 -6.13 6.66 -22.72
CA ARG A 82 -6.71 7.12 -21.46
C ARG A 82 -5.68 7.09 -20.34
N VAL A 83 -5.56 8.18 -19.59
CA VAL A 83 -4.61 8.26 -18.46
C VAL A 83 -5.29 8.51 -17.13
N ARG A 84 -6.48 9.13 -17.14
CA ARG A 84 -7.21 9.46 -15.91
C ARG A 84 -8.70 9.56 -16.17
N VAL A 85 -9.51 9.13 -15.21
CA VAL A 85 -10.96 9.35 -15.19
C VAL A 85 -11.33 9.92 -13.83
N GLU A 86 -12.02 11.04 -13.80
CA GLU A 86 -12.57 11.66 -12.60
C GLU A 86 -14.09 11.52 -12.62
N PHE A 87 -14.65 10.94 -11.56
CA PHE A 87 -16.08 10.82 -11.34
C PHE A 87 -16.54 11.96 -10.44
N SER A 88 -17.76 12.45 -10.63
CA SER A 88 -18.32 13.52 -9.80
C SER A 88 -18.53 13.15 -8.34
N ASP A 89 -18.54 11.85 -8.01
CA ASP A 89 -18.57 11.37 -6.63
C ASP A 89 -17.21 11.49 -5.91
N GLY A 90 -16.18 11.96 -6.61
CA GLY A 90 -14.82 12.16 -6.11
C GLY A 90 -13.89 10.98 -6.34
N VAL A 91 -14.35 9.89 -6.95
CA VAL A 91 -13.48 8.78 -7.35
C VAL A 91 -12.60 9.20 -8.53
N VAL A 92 -11.33 8.84 -8.49
CA VAL A 92 -10.36 9.06 -9.57
C VAL A 92 -9.68 7.74 -9.91
N LEU A 93 -9.64 7.40 -11.20
CA LEU A 93 -8.94 6.22 -11.73
C LEU A 93 -7.73 6.69 -12.55
N TYR A 94 -6.64 5.94 -12.49
CA TYR A 94 -5.40 6.20 -13.21
C TYR A 94 -5.03 4.99 -14.08
N TYR A 95 -4.64 5.27 -15.32
CA TYR A 95 -4.38 4.26 -16.36
C TYR A 95 -2.99 4.43 -16.97
N GLU A 96 -2.39 3.32 -17.41
CA GLU A 96 -1.14 3.26 -18.18
C GLU A 96 -1.26 2.22 -19.29
N GLY A 97 -0.34 2.20 -20.25
CA GLY A 97 -0.38 1.29 -21.42
C GLY A 97 -0.53 2.05 -22.72
N ASP A 98 -0.58 1.35 -23.84
CA ASP A 98 -0.80 1.93 -25.17
C ASP A 98 -2.30 2.12 -25.45
N GLN A 99 -2.64 2.87 -26.50
CA GLN A 99 -4.04 3.08 -26.91
C GLN A 99 -4.75 1.73 -27.14
N GLY A 100 -5.86 1.52 -26.44
CA GLY A 100 -6.65 0.29 -26.51
C GLY A 100 -6.10 -0.88 -25.67
N ALA A 101 -4.93 -0.72 -25.03
CA ALA A 101 -4.32 -1.68 -24.12
C ALA A 101 -4.06 -1.07 -22.73
N GLU A 102 -4.81 -0.03 -22.38
CA GLU A 102 -4.67 0.62 -21.09
C GLU A 102 -5.09 -0.30 -19.95
N ARG A 103 -4.33 -0.24 -18.86
CA ARG A 103 -4.52 -1.02 -17.63
C ARG A 103 -4.67 -0.10 -16.43
N LEU A 104 -5.46 -0.51 -15.45
CA LEU A 104 -5.64 0.24 -14.22
C LEU A 104 -4.35 0.17 -13.38
N VAL A 105 -3.81 1.32 -12.99
CA VAL A 105 -2.60 1.38 -12.15
C VAL A 105 -2.83 2.01 -10.79
N GLY A 106 -3.91 2.76 -10.65
CA GLY A 106 -4.27 3.33 -9.36
C GLY A 106 -5.71 3.83 -9.29
N THR A 107 -6.21 3.92 -8.07
CA THR A 107 -7.47 4.58 -7.77
C THR A 107 -7.31 5.49 -6.56
N LYS A 108 -8.12 6.54 -6.49
CA LYS A 108 -8.34 7.35 -5.30
C LYS A 108 -9.85 7.39 -5.08
N ASP A 109 -10.33 6.92 -3.94
CA ASP A 109 -11.76 7.00 -3.63
C ASP A 109 -12.14 8.37 -3.05
N LYS A 110 -13.44 8.58 -2.85
CA LYS A 110 -13.99 9.80 -2.26
C LYS A 110 -13.56 10.07 -0.81
N TYR A 111 -13.05 9.05 -0.11
CA TYR A 111 -12.52 9.18 1.24
C TYR A 111 -11.02 9.50 1.23
N GLY A 112 -10.36 9.44 0.07
CA GLY A 112 -8.93 9.68 -0.07
C GLY A 112 -8.07 8.42 0.11
N ILE A 113 -8.67 7.23 0.11
CA ILE A 113 -7.93 5.96 0.06
C ILE A 113 -7.32 5.82 -1.33
N ILE A 114 -6.02 5.56 -1.39
CA ILE A 114 -5.29 5.40 -2.65
C ILE A 114 -4.90 3.93 -2.82
N SER A 115 -5.36 3.29 -3.89
CA SER A 115 -4.97 1.92 -4.22
C SER A 115 -4.05 1.90 -5.45
N HIS A 116 -3.09 0.98 -5.47
CA HIS A 116 -2.16 0.77 -6.58
C HIS A 116 -2.28 -0.65 -7.10
N TYR A 117 -2.24 -0.78 -8.43
CA TYR A 117 -2.45 -2.03 -9.13
C TYR A 117 -1.27 -2.38 -10.04
N LYS A 118 -1.05 -3.67 -10.27
CA LYS A 118 -0.07 -4.20 -11.24
C LYS A 118 -0.68 -5.37 -12.01
N GLY A 119 -0.18 -5.65 -13.19
CA GLY A 119 -0.70 -6.70 -14.06
C GLY A 119 -0.99 -6.18 -15.45
N ASN A 120 -1.42 -7.06 -16.34
CA ASN A 120 -1.85 -6.74 -17.70
C ASN A 120 -3.29 -6.23 -17.70
N GLY A 121 -3.71 -5.57 -18.79
CA GLY A 121 -5.08 -5.07 -18.94
C GLY A 121 -6.13 -6.17 -18.69
N GLY A 122 -7.06 -5.93 -17.76
CA GLY A 122 -8.10 -6.87 -17.35
C GLY A 122 -7.66 -7.97 -16.37
N ALA A 123 -6.38 -8.02 -16.01
CA ALA A 123 -5.80 -8.93 -15.01
C ALA A 123 -4.92 -8.15 -14.03
N GLU A 124 -5.35 -6.94 -13.68
CA GLU A 124 -4.69 -6.14 -12.66
C GLU A 124 -5.00 -6.66 -11.26
N ARG A 125 -4.03 -6.62 -10.38
CA ARG A 125 -4.11 -7.04 -8.98
C ARG A 125 -3.69 -5.92 -8.06
N LEU A 126 -4.34 -5.83 -6.91
CA LEU A 126 -3.98 -4.87 -5.87
C LEU A 126 -2.61 -5.23 -5.30
N VAL A 127 -1.70 -4.25 -5.21
CA VAL A 127 -0.36 -4.45 -4.62
C VAL A 127 -0.06 -3.55 -3.43
N ARG A 128 -0.77 -2.41 -3.34
CA ARG A 128 -0.57 -1.45 -2.25
C ARG A 128 -1.81 -0.58 -2.05
N MET A 129 -2.14 -0.29 -0.80
CA MET A 129 -3.22 0.62 -0.43
C MET A 129 -2.74 1.59 0.65
N HIS A 130 -2.98 2.89 0.46
CA HIS A 130 -2.77 3.94 1.46
C HIS A 130 -4.12 4.34 2.04
N ARG A 131 -4.24 4.24 3.35
CA ARG A 131 -5.43 4.64 4.10
C ARG A 131 -5.26 6.05 4.65
N THR A 132 -6.37 6.70 4.94
CA THR A 132 -6.42 8.07 5.48
C THR A 132 -5.89 8.17 6.90
N ASP A 133 -5.93 7.08 7.65
CA ASP A 133 -5.34 6.94 8.99
C ASP A 133 -3.79 6.84 8.96
N GLY A 134 -3.18 6.87 7.78
CA GLY A 134 -1.73 6.78 7.56
C GLY A 134 -1.20 5.35 7.48
N HIS A 135 -2.05 4.33 7.59
CA HIS A 135 -1.64 2.96 7.37
C HIS A 135 -1.40 2.68 5.88
N VAL A 136 -0.35 1.92 5.58
CA VAL A 136 -0.05 1.43 4.23
C VAL A 136 -0.06 -0.09 4.23
N GLN A 137 -0.97 -0.68 3.45
CA GLN A 137 -1.10 -2.12 3.30
C GLN A 137 -0.46 -2.57 1.99
N TYR A 138 0.22 -3.71 2.01
CA TYR A 138 0.84 -4.34 0.86
C TYR A 138 0.22 -5.71 0.62
N TYR A 139 0.01 -6.02 -0.66
CA TYR A 139 -0.75 -7.17 -1.10
C TYR A 139 0.05 -8.04 -2.07
N GLU A 140 -0.16 -9.35 -2.00
CA GLU A 140 0.36 -10.36 -2.92
C GLU A 140 -0.73 -11.35 -3.31
N GLY A 141 -0.50 -12.15 -4.36
CA GLY A 141 -1.49 -13.07 -4.92
C GLY A 141 -1.85 -12.70 -6.37
N ASP A 142 -2.64 -13.56 -7.00
CA ASP A 142 -3.19 -13.34 -8.35
C ASP A 142 -4.43 -12.43 -8.30
N THR A 143 -4.89 -11.97 -9.47
CA THR A 143 -6.09 -11.15 -9.59
C THR A 143 -7.29 -11.81 -8.92
N GLY A 144 -7.89 -11.12 -7.96
CA GLY A 144 -9.03 -11.61 -7.17
C GLY A 144 -8.67 -12.51 -6.00
N ALA A 145 -7.39 -12.93 -5.87
CA ALA A 145 -6.87 -13.75 -4.79
C ALA A 145 -5.82 -13.01 -3.94
N GLU A 146 -5.83 -11.68 -3.97
CA GLU A 146 -4.89 -10.85 -3.23
C GLU A 146 -5.10 -10.95 -1.73
N ARG A 147 -3.99 -11.10 -0.99
CA ARG A 147 -3.90 -11.22 0.46
C ARG A 147 -2.97 -10.16 1.02
N VAL A 148 -3.19 -9.73 2.26
CA VAL A 148 -2.30 -8.79 2.94
C VAL A 148 -1.04 -9.52 3.39
N VAL A 149 0.14 -9.01 3.02
CA VAL A 149 1.43 -9.57 3.45
C VAL A 149 2.20 -8.64 4.38
N ARG A 150 1.88 -7.34 4.34
CA ARG A 150 2.55 -6.34 5.17
C ARG A 150 1.66 -5.13 5.44
N ILE A 151 1.69 -4.62 6.66
CA ILE A 151 1.06 -3.37 7.07
C ILE A 151 2.11 -2.48 7.72
N GLN A 152 2.29 -1.28 7.16
CA GLN A 152 3.06 -0.21 7.78
C GLN A 152 2.11 0.72 8.52
N ARG A 153 2.42 0.99 9.79
CA ARG A 153 1.65 1.85 10.67
C ARG A 153 2.14 3.31 10.58
N PRO A 154 1.33 4.30 10.99
CA PRO A 154 1.73 5.71 10.98
C PRO A 154 2.94 6.01 11.89
N ASN A 155 3.09 5.26 12.99
CA ASN A 155 4.26 5.33 13.87
C ASN A 155 5.50 4.61 13.28
N GLY A 156 5.40 4.15 12.04
CA GLY A 156 6.42 3.44 11.27
C GLY A 156 6.68 1.99 11.69
N GLY A 157 5.96 1.46 12.68
CA GLY A 157 5.96 0.02 12.96
C GLY A 157 5.43 -0.79 11.75
N VAL A 158 5.96 -2.00 11.56
CA VAL A 158 5.64 -2.85 10.42
C VAL A 158 5.19 -4.23 10.90
N VAL A 159 4.04 -4.69 10.41
CA VAL A 159 3.52 -6.04 10.68
C VAL A 159 3.57 -6.86 9.39
N TYR A 160 4.01 -8.11 9.48
CA TYR A 160 4.06 -9.05 8.37
C TYR A 160 3.10 -10.22 8.60
N TYR A 161 2.51 -10.66 7.50
CA TYR A 161 1.50 -11.70 7.47
C TYR A 161 1.85 -12.79 6.45
N GLU A 162 1.43 -14.02 6.73
CA GLU A 162 1.51 -15.18 5.84
C GLU A 162 0.18 -15.93 5.84
N GLY A 163 -0.13 -16.71 4.81
CA GLY A 163 -1.35 -17.50 4.74
C GLY A 163 -2.08 -17.33 3.41
N GLU A 164 -3.22 -17.99 3.25
CA GLU A 164 -4.11 -17.80 2.11
C GLU A 164 -5.02 -16.58 2.32
N LYS A 165 -5.66 -16.11 1.25
CA LYS A 165 -6.60 -14.98 1.32
C LYS A 165 -7.72 -15.27 2.32
N GLY A 166 -7.88 -14.41 3.32
CA GLY A 166 -8.86 -14.56 4.39
C GLY A 166 -8.42 -15.45 5.56
N ALA A 167 -7.23 -16.03 5.51
CA ALA A 167 -6.62 -16.83 6.58
C ALA A 167 -5.20 -16.35 6.89
N GLU A 168 -4.91 -15.07 6.65
CA GLU A 168 -3.62 -14.46 6.89
C GLU A 168 -3.34 -14.37 8.39
N ARG A 169 -2.22 -14.95 8.82
CA ARG A 169 -1.72 -14.93 10.20
C ARG A 169 -0.53 -14.00 10.36
N MET A 170 -0.46 -13.33 11.51
CA MET A 170 0.69 -12.50 11.86
C MET A 170 1.93 -13.38 12.13
N VAL A 171 3.06 -13.05 11.50
CA VAL A 171 4.31 -13.82 11.69
C VAL A 171 5.45 -12.99 12.25
N ARG A 172 5.40 -11.67 12.05
CA ARG A 172 6.44 -10.75 12.50
C ARG A 172 5.90 -9.35 12.73
N GLU A 173 6.38 -8.70 13.78
CA GLU A 173 6.14 -7.28 14.04
C GLU A 173 7.48 -6.60 14.32
N GLU A 174 7.75 -5.52 13.60
CA GLU A 174 8.88 -4.62 13.82
C GLU A 174 8.35 -3.34 14.44
N LEU A 175 8.76 -3.07 15.68
CA LEU A 175 8.42 -1.83 16.37
C LEU A 175 9.56 -0.83 16.16
N LEU A 176 9.27 0.32 15.55
CA LEU A 176 10.23 1.41 15.54
C LEU A 176 10.43 1.94 16.96
N PRO A 177 11.67 2.32 17.30
CA PRO A 177 11.95 2.91 18.58
C PRO A 177 11.27 4.27 18.74
N ASP A 178 10.53 4.42 19.82
CA ASP A 178 10.74 5.58 20.68
C ASP A 178 12.16 5.40 21.27
N GLY A 179 13.11 6.22 20.82
CA GLY A 179 14.30 6.51 21.63
C GLY A 179 15.60 5.71 21.44
N ALA A 180 15.65 4.49 20.87
CA ALA A 180 16.89 3.87 20.31
C ALA A 180 16.76 2.38 19.94
N ASN A 181 15.81 1.64 20.51
CA ASN A 181 15.74 0.18 20.31
C ASN A 181 14.62 -0.29 19.38
N THR A 182 15.00 -0.91 18.27
CA THR A 182 14.05 -1.62 17.40
C THR A 182 13.85 -3.01 17.97
N ASN A 183 12.60 -3.37 18.26
CA ASN A 183 12.25 -4.71 18.72
C ASN A 183 11.55 -5.46 17.59
N VAL A 184 12.04 -6.66 17.29
CA VAL A 184 11.42 -7.56 16.32
C VAL A 184 10.75 -8.70 17.07
N MET A 185 9.44 -8.80 16.99
CA MET A 185 8.67 -9.90 17.55
C MET A 185 8.34 -10.91 16.45
N HIS A 186 8.43 -12.19 16.77
CA HIS A 186 8.03 -13.29 15.90
C HIS A 186 6.87 -14.06 16.52
N PHE A 187 5.97 -14.51 15.65
CA PHE A 187 4.73 -15.16 16.01
C PHE A 187 4.55 -16.48 15.26
N GLN A 188 3.80 -17.39 15.87
CA GLN A 188 3.41 -18.69 15.30
C GLN A 188 1.98 -19.01 15.73
N GLY A 189 1.23 -19.75 14.94
CA GLY A 189 -0.14 -20.17 15.26
C GLY A 189 -1.01 -20.15 14.02
N GLU A 190 -2.27 -20.52 14.16
CA GLU A 190 -3.27 -20.32 13.11
C GLU A 190 -3.75 -18.86 13.08
N SER A 191 -4.44 -18.46 12.01
CA SER A 191 -5.01 -17.12 11.88
C SER A 191 -5.91 -16.78 13.07
N GLY A 192 -5.60 -15.70 13.78
CA GLY A 192 -6.31 -15.27 14.98
C GLY A 192 -5.89 -15.97 16.28
N ALA A 193 -5.07 -17.03 16.21
CA ALA A 193 -4.54 -17.78 17.35
C ALA A 193 -3.00 -17.65 17.46
N GLU A 194 -2.43 -16.56 16.91
CA GLU A 194 -0.99 -16.37 16.87
C GLU A 194 -0.44 -16.05 18.26
N ARG A 195 0.59 -16.78 18.64
CA ARG A 195 1.34 -16.65 19.89
C ARG A 195 2.75 -16.15 19.62
N ARG A 196 3.28 -15.38 20.56
CA ARG A 196 4.66 -14.87 20.49
C ARG A 196 5.65 -16.00 20.81
N VAL A 197 6.64 -16.19 19.93
CA VAL A 197 7.65 -17.25 20.10
C VAL A 197 9.06 -16.72 20.29
N ARG A 198 9.33 -15.50 19.80
CA ARG A 198 10.66 -14.89 19.89
C ARG A 198 10.58 -13.37 19.88
N VAL A 199 11.44 -12.72 20.65
CA VAL A 199 11.66 -11.27 20.59
C VAL A 199 13.15 -11.00 20.43
N GLU A 200 13.52 -10.21 19.45
CA GLU A 200 14.88 -9.73 19.20
C GLU A 200 14.95 -8.24 19.53
N PHE A 201 15.89 -7.88 20.38
CA PHE A 201 16.20 -6.50 20.73
C PHE A 201 17.39 -6.03 19.90
N SER A 202 17.42 -4.75 19.55
CA SER A 202 18.52 -4.13 18.82
C SER A 202 19.88 -4.17 19.54
N ASP A 203 19.89 -4.39 20.86
CA ASP A 203 21.12 -4.58 21.63
C ASP A 203 21.71 -6.00 21.52
N GLY A 204 21.07 -6.88 20.75
CA GLY A 204 21.47 -8.26 20.51
C GLY A 204 20.86 -9.27 21.47
N VAL A 205 20.06 -8.84 22.45
CA VAL A 205 19.32 -9.77 23.33
C VAL A 205 18.20 -10.44 22.55
N VAL A 206 18.02 -11.74 22.75
CA VAL A 206 16.94 -12.53 22.17
C VAL A 206 16.21 -13.29 23.28
N LEU A 207 14.89 -13.19 23.31
CA LEU A 207 14.02 -13.92 24.23
C LEU A 207 13.22 -14.98 23.46
N TYR A 208 13.00 -16.14 24.07
CA TYR A 208 12.25 -17.27 23.51
C TYR A 208 11.06 -17.61 24.41
N TYR A 209 9.91 -17.85 23.79
CA TYR A 209 8.64 -18.05 24.47
C TYR A 209 7.94 -19.35 24.02
N GLU A 210 7.18 -19.95 24.93
CA GLU A 210 6.29 -21.11 24.68
C GLU A 210 4.96 -20.93 25.40
N GLY A 211 3.94 -21.73 25.07
CA GLY A 211 2.58 -21.60 25.61
C GLY A 211 1.58 -21.24 24.53
N ASP A 212 0.31 -21.12 24.91
CA ASP A 212 -0.79 -20.73 24.01
C ASP A 212 -0.88 -19.20 23.87
N GLN A 213 -1.65 -18.72 22.90
CA GLN A 213 -1.86 -17.29 22.68
C GLN A 213 -2.32 -16.59 23.96
N GLY A 214 -1.57 -15.56 24.38
CA GLY A 214 -1.85 -14.79 25.60
C GLY A 214 -1.43 -15.47 26.91
N ALA A 215 -0.93 -16.70 26.86
CA ALA A 215 -0.40 -17.45 28.00
C ALA A 215 1.08 -17.82 27.80
N GLU A 216 1.80 -17.08 26.96
CA GLU A 216 3.18 -17.39 26.65
C GLU A 216 4.10 -17.11 27.85
N ARG A 217 5.02 -18.05 28.10
CA ARG A 217 6.00 -18.03 29.18
C ARG A 217 7.43 -17.97 28.62
N LEU A 218 8.33 -17.31 29.33
CA LEU A 218 9.74 -17.24 28.95
C LEU A 218 10.42 -18.60 29.15
N VAL A 219 11.02 -19.16 28.10
CA VAL A 219 11.72 -20.46 28.17
C VAL A 219 13.22 -20.35 27.92
N GLY A 220 13.66 -19.24 27.33
CA GLY A 220 15.08 -19.01 27.13
C GLY A 220 15.42 -17.57 26.79
N THR A 221 16.67 -17.22 27.05
CA THR A 221 17.27 -15.96 26.62
C THR A 221 18.64 -16.22 26.01
N LYS A 222 19.04 -15.38 25.07
CA LYS A 222 20.40 -15.28 24.56
C LYS A 222 20.82 -13.82 24.68
N ASP A 223 21.86 -13.54 25.43
CA ASP A 223 22.37 -12.18 25.54
C ASP A 223 23.31 -11.82 24.37
N LYS A 224 23.73 -10.55 24.33
CA LYS A 224 24.64 -10.03 23.31
C LYS A 224 26.04 -10.65 23.32
N TYR A 225 26.42 -11.31 24.42
CA TYR A 225 27.69 -12.03 24.53
C TYR A 225 27.55 -13.49 24.10
N GLY A 226 26.34 -13.97 23.82
CA GLY A 226 26.06 -15.35 23.44
C GLY A 226 25.81 -16.29 24.61
N ILE A 227 25.64 -15.77 25.84
CA ILE A 227 25.23 -16.57 27.00
C ILE A 227 23.77 -16.98 26.79
N ILE A 228 23.48 -18.28 26.93
CA ILE A 228 22.13 -18.83 26.76
C ILE A 228 21.58 -19.26 28.11
N SER A 229 20.49 -18.65 28.56
CA SER A 229 19.77 -19.06 29.77
C SER A 229 18.50 -19.81 29.40
N HIS A 230 18.14 -20.82 30.18
CA HIS A 230 16.90 -21.60 30.05
C HIS A 230 16.06 -21.49 31.30
N TYR A 231 14.75 -21.36 31.11
CA TYR A 231 13.78 -21.12 32.18
C TYR A 231 12.69 -22.18 32.20
N LYS A 232 12.14 -22.44 33.38
CA LYS A 232 11.00 -23.35 33.59
C LYS A 232 10.04 -22.75 34.60
N GLY A 233 8.75 -22.96 34.42
CA GLY A 233 7.72 -22.44 35.31
C GLY A 233 6.45 -22.12 34.54
N ASN A 234 5.44 -21.63 35.23
CA ASN A 234 4.23 -21.07 34.60
C ASN A 234 4.47 -19.60 34.25
N GLY A 235 3.61 -19.01 33.41
CA GLY A 235 3.73 -17.61 33.00
C GLY A 235 3.85 -16.66 34.20
N GLY A 236 4.91 -15.85 34.23
CA GLY A 236 5.22 -14.91 35.31
C GLY A 236 5.91 -15.52 36.54
N ALA A 237 6.13 -16.84 36.56
CA ALA A 237 6.82 -17.57 37.62
C ALA A 237 7.97 -18.43 37.07
N GLU A 238 8.57 -18.04 35.94
CA GLU A 238 9.63 -18.78 35.30
C GLU A 238 10.95 -18.62 36.04
N ARG A 239 11.56 -19.73 36.43
CA ARG A 239 12.83 -19.80 37.15
C ARG A 239 13.98 -20.26 36.26
N LEU A 240 15.19 -19.75 36.49
CA LEU A 240 16.40 -20.17 35.78
C LEU A 240 16.75 -21.62 36.14
N VAL A 241 16.97 -22.48 35.15
CA VAL A 241 17.31 -23.90 35.37
C VAL A 241 18.65 -24.30 34.76
N ARG A 242 19.10 -23.59 33.72
CA ARG A 242 20.36 -23.90 33.03
C ARG A 242 20.92 -22.67 32.34
N MET A 243 22.23 -22.47 32.40
CA MET A 243 22.94 -21.41 31.68
C MET A 243 24.15 -21.99 30.95
N HIS A 244 24.29 -21.67 29.66
CA HIS A 244 25.47 -21.96 28.86
C HIS A 244 26.30 -20.70 28.71
N ARG A 245 27.57 -20.77 29.13
CA ARG A 245 28.52 -19.67 29.02
C ARG A 245 29.34 -19.79 27.73
N THR A 246 29.98 -18.70 27.35
CA THR A 246 30.79 -18.60 26.13
C THR A 246 32.10 -19.40 26.19
N ASP A 247 32.58 -19.70 27.40
CA ASP A 247 33.74 -20.56 27.66
C ASP A 247 33.41 -22.06 27.56
N GLY A 248 32.16 -22.42 27.24
CA GLY A 248 31.69 -23.79 27.14
C GLY A 248 31.14 -24.37 28.46
N HIS A 249 31.26 -23.65 29.58
CA HIS A 249 30.73 -24.13 30.85
C HIS A 249 29.21 -24.08 30.91
N VAL A 250 28.63 -25.10 31.55
CA VAL A 250 27.18 -25.20 31.77
C VAL A 250 26.87 -25.18 33.26
N GLN A 251 26.14 -24.17 33.71
CA GLN A 251 25.68 -24.04 35.09
C GLN A 251 24.22 -24.51 35.20
N TYR A 252 23.91 -25.33 36.21
CA TYR A 252 22.56 -25.79 36.53
C TYR A 252 22.08 -25.14 37.81
N TYR A 253 20.80 -24.77 37.82
CA TYR A 253 20.20 -23.98 38.89
C TYR A 253 18.96 -24.66 39.50
N GLU A 254 18.81 -24.52 40.81
CA GLU A 254 17.63 -24.94 41.56
C GLU A 254 17.21 -23.88 42.58
N GLY A 255 15.92 -23.83 42.91
CA GLY A 255 15.33 -22.85 43.80
C GLY A 255 13.99 -22.35 43.27
N ASP A 256 13.34 -21.51 44.05
CA ASP A 256 12.15 -20.79 43.62
C ASP A 256 12.52 -19.61 42.71
N THR A 257 11.55 -19.09 41.98
CA THR A 257 11.73 -17.95 41.08
C THR A 257 12.37 -16.77 41.81
N GLY A 258 13.53 -16.32 41.31
CA GLY A 258 14.30 -15.22 41.90
C GLY A 258 15.18 -15.61 43.10
N ALA A 259 15.18 -16.89 43.51
CA ALA A 259 16.00 -17.42 44.60
C ALA A 259 16.84 -18.65 44.15
N GLU A 260 17.10 -18.77 42.85
CA GLU A 260 17.83 -19.89 42.28
C GLU A 260 19.32 -19.85 42.62
N ARG A 261 19.90 -21.01 42.93
CA ARG A 261 21.33 -21.20 43.22
C ARG A 261 21.97 -22.23 42.29
N VAL A 262 23.26 -22.05 42.00
CA VAL A 262 24.03 -23.02 41.21
C VAL A 262 24.19 -24.30 42.02
N VAL A 263 23.76 -25.43 41.45
CA VAL A 263 23.88 -26.76 42.06
C VAL A 263 24.89 -27.66 41.34
N ARG A 264 25.23 -27.35 40.09
CA ARG A 264 26.20 -28.12 39.30
C ARG A 264 26.83 -27.26 38.20
N ILE A 265 28.12 -27.50 37.91
CA ILE A 265 28.87 -26.91 36.80
C ILE A 265 29.48 -28.06 35.98
N GLN A 266 29.39 -27.99 34.65
CA GLN A 266 30.04 -28.90 33.70
C GLN A 266 30.93 -28.12 32.75
#